data_AF-A0A7W6R9P4-F1
#
_entry.id   AF-A0A7W6R9P4-F1
#
_cell.length_a   1.000
_cell.length_b   1.000
_cell.length_c   1.000
_cell.angle_alpha   90.00
_cell.angle_beta   90.00
_cell.angle_gamma   90.00
#
_symmetry.space_group_name_H-M   'P 1'
#
loop_
_entity.id
_entity.type
_entity.pdbx_description
1 polymer ?
#
loop_
_entity_poly.entity_id
_entity_poly.type
_entity_poly.pdbx_seq_one_letter_code
_entity_poly.pdbx_strand_id
1 'polypeptide(L)'
;MQQDGRRSGSTRGGACGPGKAWRTEALVSDEDVVRATHETALANGACAPRAWRAAVGAYLERHPGISVYTAERIVSAVMRPVREDEERRRMTDGRIIGDV
;
A
#
# COMPACT_ATOMS: atom_id res chain seq x y z
N MET A 1 7.39 -29.58 48.97
CA MET A 1 6.58 -28.94 50.04
C MET A 1 6.59 -27.44 49.72
N GLN A 2 5.71 -26.87 48.88
CA GLN A 2 4.29 -26.54 49.08
C GLN A 2 3.99 -25.92 50.46
N GLN A 3 3.78 -24.60 50.52
CA GLN A 3 2.49 -23.90 50.75
C GLN A 3 2.76 -22.39 51.06
N ASP A 4 2.26 -21.44 50.27
CA ASP A 4 0.89 -20.88 50.15
C ASP A 4 0.59 -19.76 51.17
N GLY A 5 0.07 -18.63 50.68
CA GLY A 5 -0.24 -17.47 51.52
C GLY A 5 -0.65 -16.20 50.77
N ARG A 6 -1.87 -16.21 50.20
CA ARG A 6 -2.95 -15.17 50.23
C ARG A 6 -2.56 -13.67 50.35
N ARG A 7 -3.25 -12.66 49.81
CA ARG A 7 -4.47 -12.45 49.00
C ARG A 7 -4.72 -10.91 49.04
N SER A 8 -5.39 -10.38 48.02
CA SER A 8 -6.20 -9.13 47.98
C SER A 8 -5.51 -7.77 47.88
N GLY A 9 -5.97 -6.97 46.90
CA GLY A 9 -5.76 -5.53 46.89
C GLY A 9 -6.14 -4.83 45.60
N SER A 10 -7.39 -4.94 45.16
CA SER A 10 -7.98 -4.04 44.16
C SER A 10 -7.94 -2.59 44.67
N THR A 11 -7.30 -1.66 43.93
CA THR A 11 -7.65 -0.24 43.96
C THR A 11 -7.51 0.38 42.57
N ARG A 12 -8.44 1.31 42.32
CA ARG A 12 -8.83 1.91 41.05
C ARG A 12 -7.81 2.94 40.56
N GLY A 13 -7.72 3.05 39.24
CA GLY A 13 -7.92 4.32 38.54
C GLY A 13 -6.80 5.37 38.56
N GLY A 14 -6.36 5.77 37.37
CA GLY A 14 -5.56 6.99 37.18
C GLY A 14 -4.81 7.00 35.87
N ALA A 15 -5.49 7.41 34.80
CA ALA A 15 -4.94 7.62 33.46
C ALA A 15 -3.80 8.67 33.42
N CYS A 16 -3.03 8.66 32.31
CA CYS A 16 -2.26 9.73 31.64
C CYS A 16 -0.88 9.17 31.20
N GLY A 17 -0.54 8.84 29.96
CA GLY A 17 -1.19 8.95 28.66
C GLY A 17 -0.31 8.19 27.63
N PRO A 18 -0.77 8.07 26.37
CA PRO A 18 -0.10 7.28 25.35
C PRO A 18 1.09 8.06 24.80
N GLY A 19 2.29 7.75 25.27
CA GLY A 19 3.53 8.08 24.57
C GLY A 19 3.58 7.25 23.30
N LYS A 20 2.83 7.68 22.28
CA LYS A 20 2.85 7.13 20.93
C LYS A 20 4.31 7.18 20.49
N ALA A 21 4.98 6.04 20.53
CA ALA A 21 6.11 5.81 19.67
C ALA A 21 5.51 5.86 18.26
N TRP A 22 5.54 7.02 17.64
CA TRP A 22 5.37 7.16 16.20
C TRP A 22 6.59 6.47 15.60
N ARG A 23 6.57 5.13 15.65
CA ARG A 23 7.45 4.34 14.81
C ARG A 23 6.96 4.71 13.43
N THR A 24 7.73 5.55 12.77
CA THR A 24 7.59 5.89 11.36
C THR A 24 7.89 4.63 10.56
N GLU A 25 7.06 3.60 10.71
CA GLU A 25 6.81 2.67 9.63
C GLU A 25 6.22 3.58 8.55
N ALA A 26 7.07 4.05 7.65
CA ALA A 26 6.61 4.71 6.45
C ALA A 26 5.48 3.84 5.92
N LEU A 27 4.25 4.36 5.93
CA LEU A 27 3.10 3.65 5.40
C LEU A 27 3.41 3.44 3.92
N VAL A 28 4.03 2.31 3.58
CA VAL A 28 4.43 2.00 2.21
C VAL A 28 3.14 2.06 1.40
N SER A 29 3.10 2.93 0.39
CA SER A 29 1.91 3.12 -0.43
C SER A 29 1.57 1.81 -1.13
N ASP A 30 0.28 1.57 -1.38
CA ASP A 30 -0.13 0.42 -2.17
C ASP A 30 0.48 0.47 -3.58
N GLU A 31 0.68 1.68 -4.12
CA GLU A 31 1.39 1.90 -5.38
C GLU A 31 2.84 1.38 -5.32
N ASP A 32 3.56 1.71 -4.24
CA ASP A 32 4.96 1.30 -4.08
C ASP A 32 5.06 -0.22 -3.98
N VAL A 33 4.18 -0.86 -3.20
CA VAL A 33 4.15 -2.33 -3.07
C VAL A 33 3.85 -2.99 -4.40
N VAL A 34 2.83 -2.51 -5.12
CA VAL A 34 2.42 -3.05 -6.42
C VAL A 34 3.54 -2.92 -7.44
N ARG A 35 4.19 -1.75 -7.52
CA ARG A 35 5.29 -1.48 -8.45
C ARG A 35 6.54 -2.30 -8.11
N ALA A 36 6.97 -2.29 -6.85
CA ALA A 36 8.14 -3.04 -6.40
C ALA A 36 7.96 -4.55 -6.61
N THR A 37 6.78 -5.10 -6.34
CA THR A 37 6.48 -6.53 -6.54
C THR A 37 6.57 -6.90 -8.01
N HIS A 38 6.02 -6.07 -8.90
CA HIS A 38 6.06 -6.30 -10.34
C HIS A 38 7.49 -6.22 -10.89
N GLU A 39 8.23 -5.17 -10.53
CA GLU A 39 9.62 -5.01 -10.94
C GLU A 39 10.50 -6.15 -10.44
N THR A 40 10.31 -6.57 -9.18
CA THR A 40 11.01 -7.73 -8.61
C THR A 40 10.67 -9.02 -9.37
N ALA A 41 9.39 -9.23 -9.72
CA ALA A 41 8.99 -10.41 -10.49
C ALA A 41 9.63 -10.41 -11.89
N LEU A 42 9.68 -9.27 -12.57
CA LEU A 42 10.38 -9.12 -13.85
C LEU A 42 11.88 -9.36 -13.72
N ALA A 43 12.52 -8.80 -12.68
CA ALA A 43 13.95 -8.99 -12.41
C ALA A 43 14.30 -10.48 -12.15
N ASN A 44 13.36 -11.24 -11.60
CA ASN A 44 13.49 -12.69 -11.41
C ASN A 44 13.12 -13.53 -12.65
N GLY A 45 12.95 -12.90 -13.82
CA GLY A 45 12.68 -13.58 -15.08
C GLY A 45 11.22 -13.98 -15.31
N ALA A 46 10.27 -13.45 -14.54
CA ALA A 46 8.86 -13.65 -14.83
C ALA A 46 8.44 -12.89 -16.09
N CYS A 47 7.53 -13.48 -16.87
CA CYS A 47 6.89 -12.75 -17.98
C CYS A 47 5.89 -11.71 -17.44
N ALA A 48 5.59 -10.67 -18.23
CA ALA A 48 4.71 -9.57 -17.82
C ALA A 48 3.35 -10.02 -17.25
N PRO A 49 2.64 -11.02 -17.82
CA PRO A 49 1.39 -11.52 -17.21
C PRO A 49 1.60 -12.17 -15.82
N ARG A 50 2.75 -12.79 -15.58
CA ARG A 50 3.09 -13.40 -14.29
C ARG A 50 3.49 -12.35 -13.26
N ALA A 51 4.26 -11.35 -13.66
CA ALA A 51 4.61 -10.21 -12.82
C ALA A 51 3.37 -9.41 -12.40
N TRP A 52 2.43 -9.19 -13.33
CA TRP A 52 1.16 -8.53 -13.04
C TRP A 52 0.31 -9.31 -12.01
N ARG A 53 0.19 -10.64 -12.17
CA ARG A 53 -0.53 -11.47 -11.19
C ARG A 53 0.13 -11.43 -9.81
N ALA A 54 1.45 -11.38 -9.74
CA ALA A 54 2.16 -11.23 -8.47
C ALA A 54 1.81 -9.90 -7.78
N ALA A 55 1.73 -8.80 -8.54
CA ALA A 55 1.31 -7.51 -8.02
C ALA A 55 -0.16 -7.48 -7.55
N VAL A 56 -1.07 -8.16 -8.26
CA VAL A 56 -2.45 -8.37 -7.81
C VAL A 56 -2.50 -9.16 -6.50
N GLY A 57 -1.70 -10.22 -6.39
CA GLY A 57 -1.56 -10.99 -5.15
C GLY A 57 -1.11 -10.13 -3.98
N ALA A 58 -0.04 -9.35 -4.14
CA ALA A 58 0.45 -8.45 -3.10
C ALA A 58 -0.58 -7.40 -2.66
N TYR A 59 -1.40 -6.91 -3.60
CA TYR A 59 -2.49 -5.99 -3.28
C TYR A 59 -3.59 -6.69 -2.45
N LEU A 60 -3.97 -7.92 -2.80
CA LEU A 60 -4.98 -8.69 -2.07
C LEU A 60 -4.50 -9.12 -0.67
N GLU A 61 -3.21 -9.41 -0.49
CA GLU A 61 -2.64 -9.72 0.83
C GLU A 61 -2.78 -8.54 1.80
N ARG A 62 -2.66 -7.30 1.30
CA ARG A 62 -2.89 -6.08 2.09
C ARG A 62 -4.37 -5.75 2.27
N HIS A 63 -5.21 -6.16 1.32
CA HIS A 63 -6.64 -5.85 1.28
C HIS A 63 -7.52 -7.10 1.14
N PRO A 64 -7.60 -7.95 2.19
CA PRO A 64 -8.27 -9.25 2.11
C PRO A 64 -9.79 -9.16 1.88
N GLY A 65 -10.39 -7.98 2.08
CA GLY A 65 -11.82 -7.73 1.83
C GLY A 65 -12.14 -7.28 0.40
N ILE A 66 -11.13 -7.05 -0.45
CA ILE A 66 -11.32 -6.59 -1.82
C ILE A 66 -11.50 -7.79 -2.76
N SER A 67 -12.44 -7.67 -3.71
CA SER A 67 -12.64 -8.70 -4.74
C SER A 67 -11.44 -8.78 -5.70
N VAL A 68 -11.15 -9.97 -6.22
CA VAL A 68 -10.09 -10.15 -7.23
C VAL A 68 -10.28 -9.19 -8.40
N TYR A 69 -11.50 -9.09 -8.92
CA TYR A 69 -11.83 -8.17 -10.01
C TYR A 69 -11.46 -6.71 -9.71
N THR A 70 -11.77 -6.25 -8.49
CA THR A 70 -11.42 -4.89 -8.06
C THR A 70 -9.90 -4.71 -7.94
N ALA A 71 -9.19 -5.68 -7.38
CA ALA A 71 -7.74 -5.64 -7.25
C ALA A 71 -7.05 -5.58 -8.62
N GLU A 72 -7.49 -6.39 -9.58
CA GLU A 72 -6.99 -6.38 -10.97
C GLU A 72 -7.15 -5.00 -11.62
N ARG A 73 -8.30 -4.35 -11.42
CA ARG A 73 -8.59 -3.00 -11.94
C ARG A 73 -7.66 -1.95 -11.33
N ILE A 74 -7.43 -2.01 -10.02
CA ILE A 74 -6.56 -1.07 -9.30
C ILE A 74 -5.11 -1.25 -9.74
N VAL A 75 -4.59 -2.47 -9.72
CA VAL A 75 -3.22 -2.77 -10.18
C VAL A 75 -3.01 -2.36 -11.63
N SER A 76 -3.98 -2.62 -12.50
CA SER A 76 -3.90 -2.18 -13.89
C SER A 76 -3.88 -0.67 -14.04
N ALA A 77 -4.55 0.08 -13.17
CA ALA A 77 -4.51 1.54 -13.17
C ALA A 77 -3.14 2.06 -12.68
N VAL A 78 -2.58 1.46 -11.63
CA VAL A 78 -1.25 1.80 -11.07
C VAL A 78 -0.12 1.56 -12.07
N MET A 79 -0.22 0.50 -12.87
CA MET A 79 0.80 0.11 -13.85
C MET A 79 0.70 0.85 -15.18
N ARG A 80 -0.33 1.68 -15.39
CA ARG A 80 -0.41 2.46 -16.63
C ARG A 80 0.73 3.48 -16.67
N PRO A 81 1.45 3.58 -17.80
CA PRO A 81 2.48 4.59 -17.95
C PRO A 81 1.85 5.98 -17.92
N VAL A 82 2.32 6.83 -16.99
CA VAL A 82 1.87 8.22 -16.78
C VAL A 82 2.00 9.10 -18.04
N ARG A 83 2.77 8.65 -19.05
CA ARG A 83 2.94 9.37 -20.34
C ARG A 83 1.62 9.61 -21.07
N GLU A 84 0.65 8.69 -21.03
CA GLU A 84 -0.65 8.93 -21.67
C GLU A 84 -1.45 10.04 -20.98
N ASP A 85 -1.38 10.15 -19.65
CA ASP A 85 -2.11 11.18 -18.90
C ASP A 85 -1.42 12.55 -18.97
N GLU A 86 -0.09 12.60 -19.01
CA GLU A 86 0.64 13.87 -19.19
C GLU A 86 0.51 14.39 -20.63
N GLU A 87 0.54 13.52 -21.64
CA GLU A 87 0.31 13.89 -23.04
C GLU A 87 -1.15 14.32 -23.27
N ARG A 88 -2.13 13.61 -22.68
CA ARG A 88 -3.55 14.00 -22.71
C ARG A 88 -3.80 15.32 -22.00
N ARG A 89 -3.14 15.59 -20.87
CA ARG A 89 -3.19 16.89 -20.17
C ARG A 89 -2.53 18.00 -20.99
N ARG A 90 -1.37 17.77 -21.60
CA ARG A 90 -0.73 18.74 -22.52
C ARG A 90 -1.61 19.03 -23.74
N MET A 91 -2.39 18.06 -24.22
CA MET A 91 -3.28 18.22 -25.37
C MET A 91 -4.61 18.92 -25.02
N THR A 92 -5.09 18.81 -23.76
CA THR A 92 -6.31 19.49 -23.28
C THR A 92 -6.03 20.87 -22.71
N ASP A 93 -4.84 21.09 -22.14
CA ASP A 93 -4.33 22.41 -21.72
C ASP A 93 -3.66 23.12 -22.90
N GLY A 94 -4.31 23.06 -24.08
CA GLY A 94 -3.97 23.79 -25.29
C GLY A 94 -4.15 25.31 -25.10
N ARG A 95 -3.57 25.89 -24.06
CA ARG A 95 -3.25 27.30 -24.02
C ARG A 95 -2.09 27.49 -24.98
N ILE A 96 -2.47 27.75 -26.22
CA ILE A 96 -1.68 28.41 -27.23
C ILE A 96 -1.05 29.64 -26.54
N ILE A 97 0.19 29.51 -26.04
CA ILE A 97 1.05 30.68 -25.92
C ILE A 97 1.60 30.87 -27.33
N GLY A 98 0.74 31.42 -28.17
CA GLY A 98 1.13 32.00 -29.45
C GLY A 98 1.85 33.31 -29.17
N ASP A 99 2.92 33.50 -29.94
CA ASP A 99 3.36 34.79 -30.50
C ASP A 99 3.65 35.94 -29.53
N VAL A 100 4.94 36.18 -29.26
CA VAL A 100 5.73 37.36 -29.67
C VAL A 100 7.19 37.18 -29.27
#